data_AF-A0AAV8YEA5-F1
#
_entry.id   AF-A0AAV8YEA5-F1
#
_cell.length_a   1.000
_cell.length_b   1.000
_cell.length_c   1.000
_cell.angle_alpha   90.00
_cell.angle_beta   90.00
_cell.angle_gamma   90.00
#
_symmetry.space_group_name_H-M   'P 1'
#
loop_
_entity.id
_entity.type
_entity.pdbx_description
1 polymer ?
#
loop_
_entity_poly.entity_id
_entity_poly.type
_entity_poly.pdbx_seq_one_letter_code
_entity_poly.pdbx_strand_id
1 'polypeptide(L)'
;MLHRFLSKYGDIQVLVMSPKKKGSALVEFKERKSAEMAVDFEIGLSSNPLKLEWVDGPPKSTRQTNTLLKESDLKVLLLTKMRQAEERKRLIAQMMAEDTES
;
A
#
# COMPACT_ATOMS: atom_id res chain seq x y z
N MET A 1 17.92 -2.16 27.95
CA MET A 1 16.55 -1.59 27.96
C MET A 1 15.99 -1.42 26.56
N LEU A 2 16.70 -0.74 25.64
CA LEU A 2 16.26 -0.54 24.25
C LEU A 2 15.93 -1.85 23.51
N HIS A 3 16.77 -2.88 23.68
CA HIS A 3 16.54 -4.21 23.12
C HIS A 3 15.14 -4.76 23.47
N ARG A 4 14.70 -4.63 24.74
CA ARG A 4 13.39 -5.13 25.18
C ARG A 4 12.21 -4.44 24.48
N PHE A 5 12.33 -3.15 24.18
CA PHE A 5 11.28 -2.42 23.47
C PHE A 5 11.22 -2.83 21.99
N LEU A 6 12.38 -2.98 21.36
CA LEU A 6 12.47 -3.24 19.93
C LEU A 6 12.26 -4.73 19.58
N SER A 7 12.60 -5.66 20.48
CA SER A 7 12.42 -7.10 20.24
C SER A 7 10.95 -7.53 20.10
N LYS A 8 9.97 -6.70 20.49
CA LYS A 8 8.55 -7.00 20.31
C LYS A 8 8.09 -6.90 18.85
N TYR A 9 8.84 -6.21 18.00
CA TYR A 9 8.53 -6.07 16.56
C TYR A 9 9.16 -7.18 15.71
N GLY A 10 10.16 -7.88 16.25
CA GLY A 10 10.81 -9.02 15.62
C GLY A 10 12.24 -9.20 16.08
N ASP A 11 12.92 -10.14 15.43
CA ASP A 11 14.29 -10.49 15.72
C ASP A 11 15.25 -9.37 15.32
N ILE A 12 16.02 -8.89 16.29
CA ILE A 12 17.07 -7.92 16.09
C ILE A 12 18.34 -8.64 15.66
N GLN A 13 18.89 -8.24 14.51
CA GLN A 13 20.16 -8.75 14.00
C GLN A 13 21.33 -7.99 14.62
N VAL A 14 21.23 -6.67 14.70
CA VAL A 14 22.27 -5.80 15.26
C VAL A 14 21.63 -4.67 16.07
N LEU A 15 22.22 -4.34 17.22
CA LEU A 15 21.88 -3.15 17.99
C LEU A 15 23.16 -2.53 18.56
N VAL A 16 23.47 -1.31 18.14
CA VAL A 16 24.69 -0.60 18.54
C VAL A 16 24.33 0.77 19.11
N MET A 17 24.84 1.10 20.29
CA MET A 17 24.69 2.43 20.88
C MET A 17 25.90 3.30 20.53
N SER A 18 25.66 4.58 20.20
CA SER A 18 26.75 5.49 19.87
C SER A 18 27.49 5.94 21.14
N PRO A 19 28.81 5.71 21.25
CA PRO A 19 29.59 6.21 22.38
C PRO A 19 29.83 7.73 22.27
N LYS A 20 29.85 8.28 21.05
CA LYS A 20 30.08 9.71 20.78
C LYS A 20 28.80 10.54 20.92
N LYS A 21 27.66 10.01 20.47
CA LYS A 21 26.36 10.67 20.54
C LYS A 21 25.48 9.94 21.55
N LYS A 22 25.64 10.29 22.82
CA LYS A 22 24.88 9.67 23.92
C LYS A 22 23.38 9.77 23.66
N GLY A 23 22.68 8.64 23.83
CA GLY A 23 21.24 8.54 23.57
C GLY A 23 20.87 8.21 22.12
N SER A 24 21.83 7.98 21.23
CA SER A 24 21.56 7.48 19.87
C SER A 24 21.97 6.01 19.73
N ALA A 25 21.18 5.25 18.97
CA ALA A 25 21.44 3.85 18.66
C ALA A 25 21.10 3.55 17.19
N LEU A 26 21.80 2.57 16.63
CA LEU A 26 21.52 1.96 15.34
C LEU A 26 20.93 0.57 15.59
N VAL A 27 19.81 0.24 14.95
CA VAL A 27 19.18 -1.07 15.02
C VAL A 27 18.97 -1.63 13.63
N GLU A 28 19.30 -2.91 13.45
CA GLU A 28 19.04 -3.68 12.25
C GLU A 28 18.18 -4.89 12.63
N PHE A 29 17.08 -5.10 11.92
CA PHE A 29 16.18 -6.22 12.11
C PHE A 29 16.43 -7.27 11.02
N LYS A 30 16.20 -8.55 11.35
CA LYS A 30 16.29 -9.64 10.36
C LYS A 30 15.23 -9.51 9.26
N GLU A 31 14.05 -9.00 9.61
CA GLU A 31 12.94 -8.83 8.68
C GLU A 31 12.63 -7.37 8.39
N ARG A 32 12.38 -7.04 7.11
CA ARG A 32 11.99 -5.70 6.67
C ARG A 32 10.72 -5.21 7.38
N LYS A 33 9.73 -6.10 7.53
CA LYS A 33 8.45 -5.79 8.16
C LYS A 33 8.61 -5.38 9.62
N SER A 34 9.53 -6.01 10.35
CA SER A 34 9.83 -5.64 11.74
C SER A 34 10.40 -4.23 11.85
N ALA A 35 11.31 -3.86 10.94
CA ALA A 35 11.84 -2.50 10.89
C ALA A 35 10.74 -1.47 10.58
N GLU A 36 9.85 -1.75 9.61
CA GLU A 36 8.72 -0.88 9.29
C GLU A 36 7.79 -0.68 10.50
N MET A 37 7.38 -1.77 11.15
CA MET A 37 6.49 -1.66 12.33
C MET A 37 7.17 -0.95 13.51
N ALA A 38 8.47 -1.14 13.71
CA ALA A 38 9.19 -0.44 14.76
C ALA A 38 9.18 1.07 14.52
N VAL A 39 9.45 1.52 13.30
CA VAL A 39 9.45 2.95 12.95
C VAL A 39 8.05 3.56 13.07
N ASP A 40 7.01 2.83 12.65
CA ASP A 40 5.64 3.35 12.64
C ASP A 40 4.99 3.42 14.04
N PHE A 41 5.35 2.50 14.94
CA PHE A 41 4.60 2.31 16.19
C PHE A 41 5.41 2.49 17.48
N GLU A 42 6.74 2.52 17.43
CA GLU A 42 7.53 2.65 18.66
C GLU A 42 7.75 4.12 19.01
N ILE A 43 7.23 4.50 20.18
CA ILE A 43 7.30 5.86 20.71
C ILE A 43 8.17 5.89 21.98
N GLY A 44 8.53 4.74 22.55
CA GLY A 44 9.28 4.65 23.79
C GLY A 44 8.43 4.87 25.04
N LEU A 45 9.05 5.40 26.10
CA LEU A 45 8.42 5.66 27.38
C LEU A 45 7.85 7.08 27.42
N SER A 46 6.76 7.30 28.15
CA SER A 46 6.18 8.64 28.32
C SER A 46 7.15 9.64 28.96
N SER A 47 8.04 9.17 29.85
CA SER A 47 9.08 9.99 30.47
C SER A 47 10.33 10.18 29.60
N ASN A 48 10.53 9.32 28.60
CA ASN A 48 11.69 9.34 27.71
C ASN A 48 11.27 8.81 26.33
N PRO A 49 10.70 9.68 25.49
CA PRO A 49 10.23 9.29 24.17
C PRO A 49 11.40 8.93 23.27
N LEU A 50 11.18 7.92 22.42
CA LEU A 50 12.12 7.48 21.39
C LEU A 50 11.70 8.06 20.04
N LYS A 51 12.69 8.50 19.27
CA LYS A 51 12.51 8.92 17.87
C LYS A 51 13.27 7.94 16.99
N LEU A 52 12.56 7.32 16.06
CA LEU A 52 13.13 6.39 15.09
C LEU A 52 13.10 7.03 13.71
N GLU A 53 14.21 6.91 12.99
CA GLU A 53 14.37 7.42 11.64
C GLU A 53 15.12 6.38 10.80
N TRP A 54 14.82 6.33 9.51
CA TRP A 54 15.52 5.46 8.57
C TRP A 54 16.91 6.04 8.24
N VAL A 55 17.92 5.18 8.22
CA VAL A 55 19.31 5.58 7.90
C VAL A 55 19.44 5.95 6.42
N ASP A 56 18.98 5.07 5.52
CA ASP A 56 19.06 5.24 4.06
C ASP A 56 17.69 5.55 3.43
N GLY A 57 16.77 6.13 4.22
CA GLY A 57 15.40 6.38 3.82
C GLY A 57 14.48 5.15 3.91
N PRO A 58 13.15 5.36 3.79
CA PRO A 58 12.19 4.28 3.93
C PRO A 58 12.37 3.22 2.84
N PRO A 59 12.14 1.93 3.15
CA PRO A 59 12.27 0.88 2.17
C PRO A 59 11.34 1.15 0.99
N LYS A 60 11.85 1.00 -0.24
CA LYS A 60 11.04 1.17 -1.44
C LYS A 60 9.84 0.24 -1.34
N SER A 61 8.66 0.85 -1.36
CA SER A 61 7.41 0.13 -1.28
C SER A 61 7.24 -0.69 -2.55
N THR A 62 7.64 -1.96 -2.51
CA THR A 62 7.21 -2.98 -3.49
C THR A 62 5.74 -3.36 -3.23
N ARG A 63 4.92 -2.44 -2.71
CA ARG A 63 3.48 -2.55 -2.87
C ARG A 63 3.28 -2.51 -4.37
N GLN A 64 3.12 -3.70 -4.96
CA GLN A 64 2.27 -3.81 -6.12
C GLN A 64 0.99 -3.10 -5.71
N THR A 65 0.84 -1.86 -6.16
CA THR A 65 -0.44 -1.20 -6.15
C THR A 65 -1.33 -2.13 -6.93
N ASN A 66 -2.10 -2.95 -6.21
CA ASN A 66 -3.32 -3.54 -6.71
C ASN A 66 -4.30 -2.38 -6.94
N THR A 67 -3.96 -1.49 -7.87
CA THR A 67 -4.94 -0.70 -8.60
C THR A 67 -5.70 -1.74 -9.40
N LEU A 68 -6.83 -2.16 -8.83
CA LEU A 68 -7.76 -3.20 -9.25
C LEU A 68 -8.37 -3.00 -10.65
N LEU A 69 -7.79 -2.13 -11.48
CA LEU A 69 -8.19 -1.86 -12.84
C LEU A 69 -6.91 -1.70 -13.67
N LYS A 70 -6.58 -2.73 -14.45
CA LYS A 70 -5.56 -2.57 -15.50
C LYS A 70 -6.17 -1.73 -16.61
N GLU A 71 -5.37 -0.94 -17.32
CA GLU A 71 -5.86 -0.16 -18.48
C GLU A 71 -6.54 -1.03 -19.55
N SER A 72 -6.17 -2.32 -19.62
CA SER A 72 -6.85 -3.31 -20.45
C SER A 72 -8.33 -3.45 -20.11
N ASP A 73 -8.67 -3.45 -18.83
CA ASP A 73 -10.01 -3.73 -18.32
C ASP A 73 -10.94 -2.54 -18.62
N LEU A 74 -10.38 -1.32 -18.61
CA LEU A 74 -11.09 -0.10 -18.99
C LEU A 74 -11.48 -0.09 -20.48
N LYS A 75 -10.58 -0.55 -21.37
CA LYS A 75 -10.85 -0.65 -22.81
C LYS A 75 -11.92 -1.71 -23.09
N VAL A 76 -11.86 -2.86 -22.43
CA VAL A 76 -12.86 -3.93 -22.55
C VAL A 76 -14.25 -3.46 -22.08
N LEU A 77 -14.31 -2.72 -20.96
CA LEU A 77 -15.56 -2.15 -20.46
C LEU A 77 -16.18 -1.16 -21.47
N LEU A 78 -15.36 -0.30 -22.07
CA LEU A 78 -15.82 0.67 -23.07
C LEU A 78 -16.38 -0.01 -24.32
N LEU A 79 -15.68 -1.02 -24.86
CA LEU A 79 -16.14 -1.79 -26.01
C LEU A 79 -17.47 -2.52 -25.72
N THR A 80 -17.61 -3.08 -24.52
CA THR A 80 -18.84 -3.75 -24.09
C THR A 80 -20.01 -2.77 -24.02
N LYS A 81 -19.78 -1.56 -23.49
CA LYS A 81 -20.79 -0.49 -23.48
C LYS A 81 -21.21 -0.06 -24.89
N MET A 82 -20.26 0.11 -25.81
CA MET A 82 -20.56 0.47 -27.20
C MET A 82 -21.44 -0.59 -27.89
N ARG A 83 -21.10 -1.88 -27.71
CA ARG A 83 -21.88 -3.01 -28.24
C ARG A 83 -23.33 -3.01 -27.72
N GLN A 84 -23.50 -2.84 -26.41
CA GLN A 84 -24.82 -2.80 -25.79
C GLN A 84 -25.66 -1.60 -26.26
N ALA A 85 -25.03 -0.44 -26.43
CA ALA A 85 -25.71 0.75 -26.94
C ALA A 85 -26.21 0.55 -28.38
N GLU A 86 -25.42 -0.11 -29.22
CA GLU A 86 -25.82 -0.42 -30.60
C GLU A 86 -26.97 -1.42 -30.67
N GLU A 87 -26.91 -2.51 -29.90
CA GLU A 87 -28.00 -3.50 -29.84
C GLU A 87 -29.30 -2.86 -29.37
N ARG A 88 -29.24 -2.01 -28.33
CA ARG A 88 -30.39 -1.24 -27.86
C ARG A 88 -30.96 -0.32 -28.94
N LYS A 89 -30.10 0.36 -29.69
CA LYS A 89 -30.53 1.25 -30.77
C LYS A 89 -31.27 0.50 -31.88
N ARG A 90 -30.79 -0.67 -32.27
CA ARG A 90 -31.47 -1.52 -33.28
C ARG A 90 -32.83 -1.99 -32.80
N LEU A 91 -32.91 -2.45 -31.55
CA LEU A 91 -34.17 -2.94 -30.98
C LEU A 91 -35.24 -1.83 -30.94
N ILE A 92 -34.85 -0.62 -30.49
CA ILE A 92 -35.76 0.54 -30.46
C ILE A 92 -36.24 0.91 -31.86
N ALA A 93 -35.35 0.90 -32.86
CA ALA A 93 -35.72 1.20 -34.24
C ALA A 93 -36.70 0.18 -34.81
N GLN A 94 -36.53 -1.11 -34.50
CA GLN A 94 -37.46 -2.15 -34.93
C GLN A 94 -38.84 -2.01 -34.27
N MET A 95 -38.89 -1.75 -32.95
CA MET A 95 -40.15 -1.52 -32.24
C MET A 95 -40.91 -0.31 -32.81
N MET A 96 -40.20 0.78 -33.13
CA MET A 96 -40.82 1.96 -33.75
C MET A 96 -41.39 1.67 -35.15
N ALA A 97 -40.74 0.83 -35.96
CA ALA A 97 -41.23 0.49 -37.29
C ALA A 97 -42.49 -0.37 -37.21
N GLU A 98 -42.50 -1.38 -36.34
CA GLU A 98 -43.66 -2.26 -36.11
C GLU A 98 -44.87 -1.48 -35.56
N ASP A 99 -44.65 -0.51 -34.66
CA ASP A 99 -45.70 0.38 -34.13
C ASP A 99 -46.26 1.36 -35.19
N THR A 100 -45.49 1.69 -36.24
CA THR A 100 -45.96 2.57 -37.34
C THR A 100 -46.67 1.83 -38.47
N GLU A 101 -46.51 0.50 -38.56
CA GLU A 101 -47.16 -0.35 -39.58
C GLU A 101 -48.48 -0.99 -39.08
N SER A 102 -48.91 -0.68 -37.85
CA SER A 102 -50.21 -1.06 -37.25
C SER A 102 -51.20 0.11 -37.20
#